data_AF-A0A9D6QFJ3-F1
#
_entry.id   AF-A0A9D6QFJ3-F1
#
_cell.length_a   1.000
_cell.length_b   1.000
_cell.length_c   1.000
_cell.angle_alpha   90.00
_cell.angle_beta   90.00
_cell.angle_gamma   90.00
#
_symmetry.space_group_name_H-M   'P 1'
#
loop_
_entity.id
_entity.type
_entity.pdbx_description
1 polymer ?
#
loop_
_entity_poly.entity_id
_entity_poly.type
_entity_poly.pdbx_seq_one_letter_code
_entity_poly.pdbx_strand_id
1 'polypeptide(L)'
;MSRWSAETLRIALAPGEAALLRTRGTPASRVLTTNERSASSLLPLLDEALADPAWHGRGVEVVLSQHFVRHVLTPPPGKALSQAEERALVGASLREIYGDLVDQWTIQVISQPPQLGLVGAALETGFMQQLDALLARHGFRNMTIRPLGSFAARRLPRKFAGWWALAEPGWLSLFGGSDGAWHHLAGQPTAADWSDALPDLIGREAGLTALGLPSEVWIQAVGIGPVPQPDSGNERWEVLPHDPAVRGALALAGV
;
A
#
# COMPACT_ATOMS: atom_id res chain seq x y z
N MET A 1 -2.68 32.26 14.45
CA MET A 1 -3.40 30.98 14.57
C MET A 1 -3.83 30.52 13.19
N SER A 2 -3.12 29.57 12.59
CA SER A 2 -3.36 29.11 11.22
C SER A 2 -4.59 28.19 11.17
N ARG A 3 -5.64 28.61 10.46
CA ARG A 3 -6.95 27.95 10.34
C ARG A 3 -7.07 26.97 9.16
N TRP A 4 -5.96 26.43 8.64
CA TRP A 4 -5.96 25.75 7.32
C TRP A 4 -5.33 24.36 7.32
N SER A 5 -5.68 23.55 8.31
CA SER A 5 -5.64 22.09 8.10
C SER A 5 -6.67 21.46 9.00
N ALA A 6 -7.73 20.94 8.40
CA ALA A 6 -8.70 20.13 9.12
C ALA A 6 -7.97 18.95 9.79
N GLU A 7 -8.34 18.66 11.04
CA GLU A 7 -7.98 17.40 11.68
C GLU A 7 -8.40 16.26 10.75
N THR A 8 -7.43 15.43 10.37
CA THR A 8 -7.67 14.27 9.50
C THR A 8 -7.50 13.04 10.37
N LEU A 9 -8.59 12.30 10.56
CA LEU A 9 -8.51 10.97 11.15
C LEU A 9 -7.77 10.07 10.17
N ARG A 10 -6.85 9.24 10.65
CA ARG A 10 -6.28 8.19 9.82
C ARG A 10 -6.80 6.84 10.29
N ILE A 11 -7.25 6.05 9.32
CA ILE A 11 -7.69 4.67 9.54
C ILE A 11 -6.74 3.77 8.77
N ALA A 12 -6.18 2.75 9.39
CA ALA A 12 -5.44 1.72 8.69
C ALA A 12 -6.20 0.40 8.75
N LEU A 13 -6.24 -0.33 7.64
CA LEU A 13 -6.87 -1.65 7.54
C LEU A 13 -5.83 -2.67 7.10
N ALA A 14 -5.64 -3.68 7.94
CA ALA A 14 -4.79 -4.84 7.70
C ALA A 14 -5.58 -6.12 7.97
N PRO A 15 -5.15 -7.30 7.47
CA PRO A 15 -5.87 -8.54 7.71
C PRO A 15 -6.09 -8.81 9.21
N GLY A 16 -7.35 -8.79 9.65
CA GLY A 16 -7.74 -9.03 11.04
C GLY A 16 -7.60 -7.82 11.97
N GLU A 17 -7.11 -6.68 11.48
CA GLU A 17 -6.89 -5.49 12.32
C GLU A 17 -7.30 -4.18 11.63
N ALA A 18 -7.94 -3.30 12.39
CA ALA A 18 -8.11 -1.91 12.02
C ALA A 18 -7.51 -1.00 13.09
N ALA A 19 -6.88 0.11 12.69
CA ALA A 19 -6.37 1.09 13.62
C ALA A 19 -6.90 2.48 13.29
N LEU A 20 -7.39 3.20 14.30
CA LEU A 20 -7.74 4.60 14.23
C LEU A 20 -6.60 5.39 14.87
N LEU A 21 -6.11 6.41 14.17
CA LEU A 21 -5.05 7.29 14.64
C LEU A 21 -5.44 8.75 14.40
N ARG A 22 -5.49 9.52 15.49
CA ARG A 22 -5.64 10.97 15.41
C ARG A 22 -4.26 11.60 15.33
N THR A 23 -3.92 12.12 14.15
CA THR A 23 -2.57 12.67 13.88
C THR A 23 -2.39 14.12 14.35
N ARG A 24 -3.45 14.81 14.75
CA ARG A 24 -3.44 16.22 15.19
C ARG A 24 -4.43 16.46 16.34
N GLY A 25 -4.09 17.35 17.27
CA GLY A 25 -4.83 17.52 18.52
C GLY A 25 -4.23 16.66 19.64
N THR A 26 -5.06 16.20 20.58
CA THR A 26 -4.63 15.21 21.58
C THR A 26 -4.41 13.87 20.88
N PRO A 27 -3.16 13.35 20.85
CA PRO A 27 -2.88 12.07 20.19
C PRO A 27 -3.70 10.96 20.82
N ALA A 28 -4.44 10.24 20.00
CA ALA A 28 -5.21 9.08 20.41
C ALA A 28 -5.06 8.01 19.34
N SER A 29 -4.94 6.76 19.80
CA SER A 29 -4.98 5.59 18.93
C SER A 29 -5.90 4.53 19.50
N ARG A 30 -6.56 3.78 18.62
CA ARG A 30 -7.39 2.63 18.98
C ARG A 30 -7.16 1.53 17.95
N VAL A 31 -6.91 0.32 18.43
CA VAL A 31 -6.78 -0.87 17.60
C VAL A 31 -8.02 -1.74 17.81
N LEU A 32 -8.55 -2.24 16.72
CA LEU A 32 -9.70 -3.13 16.63
C LEU A 32 -9.22 -4.43 16.00
N THR A 33 -9.64 -5.57 16.54
CA THR A 33 -9.17 -6.89 16.10
C THR A 33 -10.34 -7.82 15.80
N THR A 34 -10.16 -8.68 14.81
CA THR A 34 -11.05 -9.79 14.48
C THR A 34 -10.23 -10.96 13.95
N ASN A 35 -10.77 -12.18 14.09
CA ASN A 35 -10.14 -13.38 13.53
C ASN A 35 -10.32 -13.48 12.01
N GLU A 36 -11.27 -12.74 11.44
CA GLU A 36 -11.53 -12.73 10.00
C GLU A 36 -10.54 -11.82 9.27
N ARG A 37 -9.84 -12.36 8.28
CA ARG A 37 -8.76 -11.65 7.57
C ARG A 37 -9.22 -10.79 6.38
N SER A 38 -10.53 -10.75 6.09
CA SER A 38 -11.08 -9.95 4.99
C SER A 38 -11.09 -8.45 5.34
N ALA A 39 -11.12 -7.57 4.34
CA ALA A 39 -11.25 -6.14 4.59
C ALA A 39 -12.67 -5.78 5.09
N SER A 40 -13.70 -6.43 4.53
CA SER A 40 -15.11 -6.17 4.85
C SER A 40 -15.48 -6.55 6.28
N SER A 41 -14.83 -7.55 6.88
CA SER A 41 -15.05 -7.96 8.28
C SER A 41 -14.63 -6.89 9.29
N LEU A 42 -13.84 -5.89 8.89
CA LEU A 42 -13.45 -4.77 9.73
C LEU A 42 -14.50 -3.66 9.76
N LEU A 43 -15.42 -3.61 8.79
CA LEU A 43 -16.40 -2.52 8.67
C LEU A 43 -17.34 -2.45 9.89
N PRO A 44 -17.90 -3.55 10.42
CA PRO A 44 -18.73 -3.48 11.63
C PRO A 44 -17.96 -2.95 12.85
N LEU A 45 -16.69 -3.34 13.01
CA LEU A 45 -15.85 -2.85 14.11
C LEU A 45 -15.56 -1.35 13.98
N LEU A 46 -15.29 -0.88 12.76
CA LEU A 46 -15.15 0.54 12.47
C LEU A 46 -16.43 1.31 12.75
N ASP A 47 -17.59 0.76 12.37
CA ASP A 47 -18.88 1.40 12.58
C ASP A 47 -19.16 1.64 14.07
N GLU A 48 -18.90 0.63 14.90
CA GLU A 48 -19.00 0.74 16.36
C GLU A 48 -17.99 1.74 16.92
N ALA A 49 -16.73 1.70 16.47
CA ALA A 49 -15.68 2.59 16.97
C ALA A 49 -15.93 4.05 16.62
N LEU A 50 -16.46 4.33 15.43
CA LEU A 50 -16.73 5.68 14.94
C LEU A 50 -17.99 6.31 15.56
N ALA A 51 -18.83 5.52 16.24
CA ALA A 51 -19.93 6.06 17.03
C ALA A 51 -19.46 6.88 18.24
N ASP A 52 -18.21 6.68 18.70
CA ASP A 52 -17.59 7.50 19.74
C ASP A 52 -17.16 8.86 19.16
N PRO A 53 -17.71 9.99 19.68
CA PRO A 53 -17.38 11.31 19.18
C PRO A 53 -15.90 11.69 19.22
N ALA A 54 -15.10 10.99 20.04
CA ALA A 54 -13.65 11.13 20.08
C ALA A 54 -12.96 10.79 18.74
N TRP A 55 -13.64 10.14 17.79
CA TRP A 55 -13.12 9.78 16.47
C TRP A 55 -13.73 10.58 15.31
N HIS A 56 -14.68 11.47 15.57
CA HIS A 56 -15.22 12.31 14.50
C HIS A 56 -14.17 13.29 13.93
N GLY A 57 -14.36 13.62 12.66
CA GLY A 57 -13.54 14.57 11.92
C GLY A 57 -14.20 14.97 10.59
N ARG A 58 -13.70 16.02 9.94
CA ARG A 58 -14.20 16.41 8.61
C ARG A 58 -13.61 15.55 7.49
N GLY A 59 -12.36 15.12 7.66
CA GLY A 59 -11.63 14.34 6.68
C GLY A 59 -11.05 13.07 7.28
N VAL A 60 -10.93 12.06 6.44
CA VAL A 60 -10.36 10.75 6.79
C VAL A 60 -9.42 10.28 5.69
N GLU A 61 -8.25 9.81 6.10
CA GLU A 61 -7.28 9.13 5.23
C GLU A 61 -7.27 7.64 5.63
N VAL A 62 -7.69 6.77 4.71
CA VAL A 62 -7.68 5.33 4.89
C VAL A 62 -6.44 4.74 4.23
N VAL A 63 -5.58 4.08 5.00
CA VAL A 63 -4.41 3.36 4.53
C VAL A 63 -4.74 1.87 4.47
N LEU A 64 -4.61 1.26 3.30
CA LEU A 64 -4.90 -0.15 3.09
C LEU A 64 -3.61 -0.95 2.99
N SER A 65 -3.54 -2.01 3.78
CA SER A 65 -2.51 -3.05 3.65
C SER A 65 -2.41 -3.59 2.22
N GLN A 66 -1.20 -3.98 1.81
CA GLN A 66 -0.95 -4.53 0.47
C GLN A 66 -1.66 -5.87 0.25
N HIS A 67 -2.00 -6.60 1.33
CA HIS A 67 -2.86 -7.79 1.27
C HIS A 67 -4.19 -7.56 0.51
N PHE A 68 -4.76 -6.35 0.60
CA PHE A 68 -6.06 -6.04 0.00
C PHE A 68 -5.98 -5.46 -1.41
N VAL A 69 -4.80 -5.00 -1.83
CA VAL A 69 -4.63 -4.28 -3.09
C VAL A 69 -4.06 -5.22 -4.15
N ARG A 70 -4.61 -5.18 -5.36
CA ARG A 70 -4.10 -5.92 -6.51
C ARG A 70 -3.33 -4.98 -7.40
N HIS A 71 -2.03 -5.22 -7.50
CA HIS A 71 -1.13 -4.42 -8.32
C HIS A 71 -0.86 -5.09 -9.66
N VAL A 72 -0.63 -4.28 -10.69
CA VAL A 72 -0.14 -4.74 -11.98
C VAL A 72 0.78 -3.69 -12.59
N LEU A 73 1.81 -4.14 -13.29
CA LEU A 73 2.55 -3.32 -14.25
C LEU A 73 2.18 -3.82 -15.65
N THR A 74 1.57 -2.97 -16.47
CA THR A 74 1.17 -3.36 -17.83
C THR A 74 2.40 -3.49 -18.73
N PRO A 75 2.30 -4.17 -19.88
CA PRO A 75 3.24 -3.96 -20.96
C PRO A 75 3.28 -2.48 -21.39
N PRO A 76 4.42 -1.98 -21.91
CA PRO A 76 4.50 -0.63 -22.44
C PRO A 76 3.51 -0.38 -23.57
N PRO A 77 2.67 0.66 -23.51
CA PRO A 77 1.71 0.95 -24.57
C PRO A 77 2.36 1.51 -25.85
N GLY A 78 3.62 1.96 -25.79
CA GLY A 78 4.39 2.49 -26.92
C GLY A 78 3.94 3.87 -27.43
N LYS A 79 2.79 4.36 -26.95
CA LYS A 79 2.24 5.70 -27.25
C LYS A 79 1.52 6.26 -26.03
N ALA A 80 1.34 7.58 -26.01
CA ALA A 80 0.50 8.21 -25.00
C ALA A 80 -0.95 7.74 -25.17
N LEU A 81 -1.58 7.40 -24.04
CA LEU A 81 -2.97 6.96 -23.96
C LEU A 81 -3.80 8.02 -23.25
N SER A 82 -5.09 8.11 -23.58
CA SER A 82 -6.05 8.84 -22.75
C SER A 82 -6.28 8.11 -21.43
N GLN A 83 -6.76 8.84 -20.41
CA GLN A 83 -7.02 8.24 -19.09
C GLN A 83 -8.02 7.08 -19.13
N ALA A 84 -8.95 7.08 -20.10
CA ALA A 84 -9.88 5.97 -20.28
C ALA A 84 -9.18 4.74 -20.86
N GLU A 85 -8.30 4.93 -21.85
CA GLU A 85 -7.49 3.87 -22.45
C GLU A 85 -6.47 3.31 -21.47
N GLU A 86 -5.85 4.14 -20.63
CA GLU A 86 -4.95 3.69 -19.55
C GLU A 86 -5.67 2.75 -18.57
N ARG A 87 -6.88 3.14 -18.12
CA ARG A 87 -7.71 2.28 -17.25
C ARG A 87 -8.11 0.98 -17.95
N ALA A 88 -8.46 1.05 -19.24
CA ALA A 88 -8.80 -0.13 -20.02
C ALA A 88 -7.62 -1.10 -20.16
N LEU A 89 -6.41 -0.58 -20.41
CA LEU A 89 -5.20 -1.38 -20.49
C LEU A 89 -4.86 -2.05 -19.15
N VAL A 90 -4.90 -1.29 -18.05
CA VAL A 90 -4.69 -1.83 -16.70
C VAL A 90 -5.74 -2.88 -16.37
N GLY A 91 -7.01 -2.63 -16.69
CA GLY A 91 -8.10 -3.59 -16.50
C GLY A 91 -7.91 -4.86 -17.32
N ALA A 92 -7.44 -4.76 -18.56
CA ALA A 92 -7.10 -5.92 -19.38
C ALA A 92 -5.95 -6.74 -18.76
N SER A 93 -4.86 -6.09 -18.34
CA SER A 93 -3.73 -6.79 -17.70
C SER A 93 -4.11 -7.43 -16.37
N LEU A 94 -5.00 -6.81 -15.58
CA LEU A 94 -5.54 -7.45 -14.37
C LEU A 94 -6.42 -8.65 -14.73
N ARG A 95 -7.24 -8.56 -15.79
CA ARG A 95 -8.13 -9.65 -16.22
C ARG A 95 -7.34 -10.87 -16.68
N GLU A 96 -6.17 -10.68 -17.28
CA GLU A 96 -5.26 -11.79 -17.63
C GLU A 96 -4.79 -12.58 -16.40
N ILE A 97 -4.63 -11.92 -15.24
CA ILE A 97 -4.14 -12.53 -14.00
C ILE A 97 -5.30 -13.09 -13.14
N TYR A 98 -6.40 -12.33 -13.05
CA TYR A 98 -7.48 -12.57 -12.07
C TYR A 98 -8.82 -12.94 -12.70
N GLY A 99 -8.91 -13.00 -14.03
CA GLY A 99 -10.13 -13.31 -14.76
C GLY A 99 -11.24 -12.27 -14.57
N ASP A 100 -12.49 -12.72 -14.67
CA ASP A 100 -13.68 -11.86 -14.69
C ASP A 100 -13.98 -11.18 -13.34
N LEU A 101 -13.27 -11.53 -12.27
CA LEU A 101 -13.38 -10.84 -10.97
C LEU A 101 -13.07 -9.35 -11.08
N VAL A 102 -12.23 -8.96 -12.05
CA VAL A 102 -11.81 -7.58 -12.30
C VAL A 102 -12.98 -6.66 -12.66
N ASP A 103 -14.07 -7.20 -13.21
CA ASP A 103 -15.26 -6.40 -13.55
C ASP A 103 -15.95 -5.84 -12.29
N GLN A 104 -15.64 -6.40 -11.12
CA GLN A 104 -16.13 -5.94 -9.82
C GLN A 104 -15.10 -5.11 -9.07
N TRP A 105 -14.03 -4.66 -9.73
CA TRP A 105 -12.95 -3.91 -9.10
C TRP A 105 -12.91 -2.45 -9.53
N THR A 106 -12.59 -1.59 -8.58
CA THR A 106 -12.26 -0.19 -8.83
C THR A 106 -10.77 -0.08 -9.11
N ILE A 107 -10.43 0.44 -10.28
CA ILE A 107 -9.04 0.53 -10.76
C ILE A 107 -8.55 1.98 -10.69
N GLN A 108 -7.36 2.17 -10.13
CA GLN A 108 -6.59 3.40 -10.19
C GLN A 108 -5.29 3.16 -10.98
N VAL A 109 -4.84 4.19 -11.69
CA VAL A 109 -3.67 4.11 -12.58
C VAL A 109 -2.71 5.24 -12.27
N ILE A 110 -1.42 4.93 -12.22
CA ILE A 110 -0.34 5.89 -12.28
C ILE A 110 0.24 5.82 -13.69
N SER A 111 0.11 6.91 -14.43
CA SER A 111 0.69 7.08 -15.76
C SER A 111 2.21 7.12 -15.69
N GLN A 112 2.86 6.51 -16.67
CA GLN A 112 4.32 6.53 -16.84
C GLN A 112 4.64 6.91 -18.31
N PRO A 113 5.90 7.25 -18.65
CA PRO A 113 6.31 7.39 -20.04
C PRO A 113 5.85 6.21 -20.92
N PRO A 114 5.40 6.42 -22.16
CA PRO A 114 4.81 5.36 -23.00
C PRO A 114 5.70 4.15 -23.29
N GLN A 115 7.01 4.32 -23.15
CA GLN A 115 8.01 3.27 -23.31
C GLN A 115 8.08 2.34 -22.10
N LEU A 116 7.37 2.69 -21.03
CA LEU A 116 7.24 1.94 -19.79
C LEU A 116 5.79 1.49 -19.61
N GLY A 117 5.59 0.47 -18.77
CA GLY A 117 4.27 0.01 -18.38
C GLY A 117 3.49 1.03 -17.58
N LEU A 118 2.17 0.87 -17.47
CA LEU A 118 1.34 1.62 -16.52
C LEU A 118 1.30 0.88 -15.18
N VAL A 119 1.28 1.61 -14.08
CA VAL A 119 1.09 1.00 -12.75
C VAL A 119 -0.38 1.05 -12.38
N GLY A 120 -0.98 -0.13 -12.22
CA GLY A 120 -2.34 -0.31 -11.73
C GLY A 120 -2.40 -0.67 -10.26
N ALA A 121 -3.44 -0.19 -9.58
CA ALA A 121 -3.87 -0.67 -8.27
C ALA A 121 -5.40 -0.86 -8.29
N ALA A 122 -5.86 -2.03 -7.85
CA ALA A 122 -7.27 -2.38 -7.85
C ALA A 122 -7.74 -2.94 -6.50
N LEU A 123 -9.01 -2.69 -6.19
CA LEU A 123 -9.72 -3.11 -5.00
C LEU A 123 -11.14 -3.51 -5.37
N GLU A 124 -11.77 -4.39 -4.58
CA GLU A 124 -13.17 -4.72 -4.78
C GLU A 124 -14.08 -3.49 -4.63
N THR A 125 -14.89 -3.22 -5.66
CA THR A 125 -15.81 -2.08 -5.70
C THR A 125 -16.83 -2.14 -4.57
N GLY A 126 -17.36 -3.34 -4.27
CA GLY A 126 -18.30 -3.54 -3.17
C GLY A 126 -17.74 -3.10 -1.83
N PHE A 127 -16.50 -3.48 -1.52
CA PHE A 127 -15.81 -3.04 -0.30
C PHE A 127 -15.63 -1.52 -0.26
N MET A 128 -15.18 -0.91 -1.36
CA MET A 128 -14.99 0.55 -1.41
C MET A 128 -16.29 1.32 -1.20
N GLN A 129 -17.40 0.84 -1.78
CA GLN A 129 -18.72 1.46 -1.62
C GLN A 129 -19.23 1.32 -0.18
N GLN A 130 -19.03 0.16 0.45
CA GLN A 130 -19.43 -0.05 1.84
C GLN A 130 -18.62 0.83 2.80
N LEU A 131 -17.31 0.97 2.56
CA LEU A 131 -16.45 1.85 3.34
C LEU A 131 -16.84 3.33 3.17
N ASP A 132 -17.10 3.78 1.94
CA ASP A 132 -17.55 5.15 1.65
C ASP A 132 -18.87 5.46 2.37
N ALA A 133 -19.86 4.56 2.25
CA ALA A 133 -21.16 4.71 2.89
C ALA A 133 -21.05 4.73 4.43
N LEU A 134 -20.18 3.89 5.00
CA LEU A 134 -19.92 3.87 6.44
C LEU A 134 -19.33 5.21 6.90
N LEU A 135 -18.29 5.72 6.24
CA LEU A 135 -17.64 6.96 6.63
C LEU A 135 -18.57 8.17 6.41
N ALA A 136 -19.36 8.19 5.34
CA ALA A 136 -20.37 9.21 5.11
C ALA A 136 -21.44 9.24 6.21
N ARG A 137 -21.88 8.07 6.70
CA ARG A 137 -22.82 7.94 7.82
C ARG A 137 -22.29 8.55 9.12
N HIS A 138 -20.97 8.46 9.35
CA HIS A 138 -20.27 9.09 10.48
C HIS A 138 -19.85 10.56 10.22
N GLY A 139 -20.36 11.17 9.14
CA GLY A 139 -20.21 12.60 8.87
C GLY A 139 -18.88 13.01 8.23
N PHE A 140 -18.04 12.06 7.81
CA PHE A 140 -16.85 12.37 7.02
C PHE A 140 -17.26 12.86 5.63
N ARG A 141 -16.73 14.01 5.20
CA ARG A 141 -17.05 14.62 3.90
C ARG A 141 -15.93 14.46 2.88
N ASN A 142 -14.71 14.25 3.37
CA ASN A 142 -13.53 14.07 2.55
C ASN A 142 -12.87 12.75 2.92
N MET A 143 -12.95 11.77 2.02
CA MET A 143 -12.28 10.49 2.17
C MET A 143 -11.13 10.39 1.17
N THR A 144 -9.96 9.95 1.62
CA THR A 144 -8.87 9.53 0.73
C THR A 144 -8.48 8.11 1.07
N ILE A 145 -8.50 7.21 0.09
CA ILE A 145 -8.03 5.83 0.26
C ILE A 145 -6.65 5.72 -0.39
N ARG A 146 -5.69 5.11 0.30
CA ARG A 146 -4.32 4.91 -0.17
C ARG A 146 -3.86 3.46 0.08
N PRO A 147 -3.38 2.75 -0.94
CA PRO A 147 -2.53 1.59 -0.72
C PRO A 147 -1.32 1.98 0.14
N LEU A 148 -0.91 1.11 1.06
CA LEU A 148 0.29 1.27 1.88
C LEU A 148 1.51 1.58 1.01
N GLY A 149 1.67 0.89 -0.12
CA GLY A 149 2.74 1.16 -1.09
C GLY A 149 2.80 2.62 -1.55
N SER A 150 1.67 3.21 -1.93
CA SER A 150 1.61 4.63 -2.34
C SER A 150 1.94 5.59 -1.19
N PHE A 151 1.55 5.23 0.02
CA PHE A 151 1.77 6.06 1.20
C PHE A 151 3.22 5.97 1.69
N ALA A 152 3.76 4.76 1.75
CA ALA A 152 5.11 4.43 2.21
C ALA A 152 6.20 4.91 1.24
N ALA A 153 5.94 4.88 -0.08
CA ALA A 153 6.86 5.36 -1.12
C ALA A 153 7.29 6.83 -0.94
N ARG A 154 6.53 7.64 -0.18
CA ARG A 154 6.90 9.04 0.15
C ARG A 154 8.15 9.16 1.01
N ARG A 155 8.55 8.08 1.68
CA ARG A 155 9.77 8.01 2.49
C ARG A 155 11.00 7.58 1.70
N LEU A 156 10.83 7.19 0.43
CA LEU A 156 11.95 6.83 -0.42
C LEU A 156 12.82 8.06 -0.72
N PRO A 157 14.12 7.86 -0.99
CA PRO A 157 14.98 8.94 -1.44
C PRO A 157 14.43 9.63 -2.69
N ARG A 158 14.63 10.95 -2.80
CA ARG A 158 14.15 11.74 -3.96
C ARG A 158 14.69 11.24 -5.30
N LYS A 159 15.87 10.60 -5.28
CA LYS A 159 16.52 9.98 -6.44
C LYS A 159 16.59 8.46 -6.26
N PHE A 160 15.46 7.85 -5.93
CA PHE A 160 15.35 6.40 -5.84
C PHE A 160 15.70 5.72 -7.17
N ALA A 161 16.56 4.71 -7.10
CA ALA A 161 16.95 3.89 -8.25
C ALA A 161 17.44 2.51 -7.77
N GLY A 162 16.66 1.45 -8.01
CA GLY A 162 16.93 0.09 -7.54
C GLY A 162 15.65 -0.57 -7.04
N TRP A 163 15.76 -1.32 -5.95
CA TRP A 163 14.70 -2.17 -5.40
C TRP A 163 14.18 -1.64 -4.07
N TRP A 164 12.86 -1.66 -3.90
CA TRP A 164 12.21 -1.34 -2.65
C TRP A 164 11.40 -2.53 -2.15
N ALA A 165 11.78 -3.04 -0.99
CA ALA A 165 11.10 -4.11 -0.27
C ALA A 165 10.22 -3.51 0.84
N LEU A 166 8.91 -3.53 0.64
CA LEU A 166 7.92 -3.13 1.64
C LEU A 166 7.40 -4.37 2.36
N ALA A 167 7.78 -4.52 3.62
CA ALA A 167 7.44 -5.67 4.44
C ALA A 167 6.39 -5.27 5.51
N GLU A 168 5.27 -5.97 5.52
CA GLU A 168 4.19 -5.86 6.51
C GLU A 168 3.81 -7.25 7.05
N PRO A 169 3.01 -7.39 8.12
CA PRO A 169 2.73 -8.69 8.71
C PRO A 169 2.15 -9.69 7.71
N GLY A 170 2.94 -10.72 7.39
CA GLY A 170 2.55 -11.80 6.47
C GLY A 170 2.53 -11.44 4.99
N TRP A 171 3.05 -10.27 4.57
CA TRP A 171 3.14 -9.89 3.17
C TRP A 171 4.39 -9.08 2.85
N LEU A 172 4.99 -9.38 1.69
CA LEU A 172 6.13 -8.67 1.16
C LEU A 172 5.79 -8.16 -0.24
N SER A 173 5.97 -6.86 -0.46
CA SER A 173 5.85 -6.23 -1.78
C SER A 173 7.21 -5.74 -2.25
N LEU A 174 7.56 -6.05 -3.49
CA LEU A 174 8.80 -5.66 -4.15
C LEU A 174 8.48 -4.70 -5.29
N PHE A 175 9.15 -3.56 -5.29
CA PHE A 175 9.03 -2.54 -6.31
C PHE A 175 10.41 -2.26 -6.90
N GLY A 176 10.57 -2.41 -8.21
CA GLY A 176 11.79 -2.01 -8.91
C GLY A 176 11.54 -0.72 -9.67
N GLY A 177 12.45 0.25 -9.57
CA GLY A 177 12.26 1.54 -10.23
C GLY A 177 13.55 2.33 -10.42
N SER A 178 13.55 3.23 -11.40
CA SER A 178 14.63 4.19 -11.66
C SER A 178 14.06 5.38 -12.41
N ASP A 179 14.75 6.52 -12.37
CA ASP A 179 14.41 7.72 -13.16
C ASP A 179 12.96 8.21 -12.96
N GLY A 180 12.42 8.00 -11.75
CA GLY A 180 11.07 8.40 -11.39
C GLY A 180 9.96 7.49 -11.92
N ALA A 181 10.30 6.31 -12.45
CA ALA A 181 9.35 5.32 -12.94
C ALA A 181 9.55 3.95 -12.29
N TRP A 182 8.46 3.18 -12.24
CA TRP A 182 8.41 1.79 -11.81
C TRP A 182 8.56 0.86 -13.01
N HIS A 183 9.47 -0.11 -12.86
CA HIS A 183 9.83 -1.11 -13.86
C HIS A 183 9.47 -2.53 -13.44
N HIS A 184 9.21 -2.74 -12.15
CA HIS A 184 8.84 -4.03 -11.61
C HIS A 184 7.90 -3.88 -10.42
N LEU A 185 6.90 -4.76 -10.31
CA LEU A 185 5.98 -4.87 -9.19
C LEU A 185 5.72 -6.34 -8.89
N ALA A 186 5.97 -6.77 -7.66
CA ALA A 186 5.61 -8.09 -7.18
C ALA A 186 5.08 -8.00 -5.74
N GLY A 187 4.19 -8.92 -5.38
CA GLY A 187 3.66 -9.05 -4.03
C GLY A 187 3.41 -10.50 -3.72
N GLN A 188 3.80 -10.95 -2.54
CA GLN A 188 3.63 -12.34 -2.12
C GLN A 188 3.39 -12.46 -0.61
N PRO A 189 2.62 -13.47 -0.17
CA PRO A 189 2.62 -13.89 1.21
C PRO A 189 4.05 -14.19 1.68
N THR A 190 4.37 -13.84 2.91
CA THR A 190 5.70 -14.09 3.47
C THR A 190 5.63 -14.64 4.89
N ALA A 191 6.66 -15.38 5.27
CA ALA A 191 6.81 -15.94 6.60
C ALA A 191 7.56 -14.95 7.53
N ALA A 192 7.75 -15.31 8.80
CA ALA A 192 8.38 -14.43 9.78
C ALA A 192 9.87 -14.15 9.48
N ASP A 193 10.53 -15.07 8.78
CA ASP A 193 11.92 -15.08 8.33
C ASP A 193 12.11 -14.47 6.92
N TRP A 194 11.18 -13.63 6.48
CA TRP A 194 11.20 -12.98 5.16
C TRP A 194 12.51 -12.26 4.83
N SER A 195 13.23 -11.75 5.84
CA SER A 195 14.52 -11.07 5.68
C SER A 195 15.58 -11.99 5.10
N ASP A 196 15.56 -13.26 5.49
CA ASP A 196 16.58 -14.24 5.13
C ASP A 196 16.37 -14.72 3.70
N ALA A 197 15.11 -14.76 3.26
CA ALA A 197 14.74 -15.07 1.87
C ALA A 197 14.89 -13.86 0.93
N LEU A 198 15.03 -12.64 1.45
CA LEU A 198 14.96 -11.42 0.64
C LEU A 198 16.02 -11.32 -0.46
N PRO A 199 17.30 -11.69 -0.25
CA PRO A 199 18.30 -11.68 -1.31
C PRO A 199 17.89 -12.58 -2.50
N ASP A 200 17.45 -13.80 -2.23
CA ASP A 200 17.02 -14.75 -3.27
C ASP A 200 15.78 -14.26 -4.01
N LEU A 201 14.84 -13.63 -3.29
CA LEU A 201 13.65 -13.03 -3.88
C LEU A 201 14.02 -11.90 -4.84
N ILE A 202 14.90 -10.99 -4.44
CA ILE A 202 15.35 -9.89 -5.30
C ILE A 202 16.13 -10.43 -6.50
N GLY A 203 17.03 -11.40 -6.31
CA GLY A 203 17.75 -12.04 -7.40
C GLY A 203 16.81 -12.67 -8.44
N ARG A 204 15.74 -13.34 -7.98
CA ARG A 204 14.70 -13.89 -8.85
C ARG A 204 13.96 -12.80 -9.62
N GLU A 205 13.44 -11.78 -8.93
CA GLU A 205 12.66 -10.71 -9.56
C GLU A 205 13.51 -9.84 -10.50
N ALA A 206 14.79 -9.64 -10.17
CA ALA A 206 15.75 -8.98 -11.05
C ALA A 206 16.01 -9.78 -12.32
N GLY A 207 16.11 -11.11 -12.24
CA GLY A 207 16.23 -11.98 -13.40
C GLY A 207 15.00 -11.98 -14.33
N LEU A 208 13.82 -11.65 -13.80
CA LEU A 208 12.58 -11.52 -14.58
C LEU A 208 12.44 -10.14 -15.24
N THR A 209 13.22 -9.15 -14.80
CA THR A 209 13.12 -7.78 -15.29
C THR A 209 14.02 -7.61 -16.51
N ALA A 210 13.46 -7.17 -17.64
CA ALA A 210 14.22 -6.92 -18.87
C ALA A 210 15.20 -5.73 -18.73
N LEU A 211 14.93 -4.83 -17.80
CA LEU A 211 15.77 -3.68 -17.45
C LEU A 211 16.69 -4.06 -16.29
N GLY A 212 18.01 -3.94 -16.50
CA GLY A 212 18.97 -4.06 -15.41
C GLY A 212 18.81 -2.88 -14.45
N LEU A 213 18.22 -3.15 -13.28
CA LEU A 213 18.10 -2.16 -12.21
C LEU A 213 19.38 -2.09 -11.37
N PRO A 214 19.67 -0.93 -10.74
CA PRO A 214 20.73 -0.84 -9.75
C PRO A 214 20.53 -1.84 -8.61
N SER A 215 21.64 -2.26 -7.99
CA SER A 215 21.65 -3.27 -6.92
C SER A 215 21.38 -2.69 -5.52
N GLU A 216 21.07 -1.40 -5.43
CA GLU A 216 20.59 -0.76 -4.22
C GLU A 216 19.22 -1.32 -3.82
N VAL A 217 19.09 -1.70 -2.56
CA VAL A 217 17.85 -2.24 -1.99
C VAL A 217 17.46 -1.44 -0.75
N TRP A 218 16.30 -0.82 -0.81
CA TRP A 218 15.67 -0.14 0.32
C TRP A 218 14.67 -1.06 0.99
N ILE A 219 14.82 -1.29 2.29
CA ILE A 219 13.88 -2.09 3.08
C ILE A 219 13.04 -1.14 3.93
N GLN A 220 11.71 -1.26 3.80
CA GLN A 220 10.76 -0.55 4.64
C GLN A 220 9.87 -1.54 5.35
N ALA A 221 10.10 -1.68 6.66
CA ALA A 221 9.22 -2.46 7.52
C ALA A 221 8.11 -1.60 8.11
N VAL A 222 6.90 -2.16 8.09
CA VAL A 222 5.72 -1.54 8.67
C VAL A 222 5.01 -2.59 9.53
N GLY A 223 5.11 -2.45 10.85
CA GLY A 223 4.32 -3.27 11.79
C GLY A 223 4.83 -4.68 12.06
N ILE A 224 6.03 -5.03 11.56
CA ILE A 224 6.66 -6.36 11.71
C ILE A 224 7.79 -6.43 12.73
N GLY A 225 8.22 -5.29 13.26
CA GLY A 225 9.28 -5.23 14.27
C GLY A 225 10.68 -4.96 13.72
N PRO A 226 11.70 -5.20 14.55
CA PRO A 226 13.06 -4.89 14.19
C PRO A 226 13.43 -5.68 12.94
N VAL A 227 13.91 -4.95 11.94
CA VAL A 227 14.42 -5.53 10.71
C VAL A 227 15.89 -5.89 10.93
N PRO A 228 16.26 -7.17 10.86
CA PRO A 228 17.67 -7.51 10.79
C PRO A 228 18.24 -6.97 9.48
N GLN A 229 19.44 -6.41 9.52
CA GLN A 229 20.14 -6.10 8.30
C GLN A 229 20.46 -7.43 7.60
N PRO A 230 20.07 -7.63 6.32
CA PRO A 230 20.34 -8.89 5.65
C PRO A 230 21.84 -9.17 5.62
N ASP A 231 22.21 -10.37 6.07
CA ASP A 231 23.57 -10.85 5.95
C ASP A 231 23.78 -11.33 4.51
N SER A 232 24.64 -10.62 3.78
CA SER A 232 25.28 -11.00 2.50
C SER A 232 24.48 -10.87 1.19
N GLY A 233 25.21 -10.38 0.17
CA GLY A 233 24.80 -10.06 -1.19
C GLY A 233 25.80 -9.09 -1.85
N ASN A 234 25.81 -8.95 -3.18
CA ASN A 234 26.50 -7.84 -3.86
C ASN A 234 25.68 -6.53 -3.76
N GLU A 235 24.45 -6.64 -3.26
CA GLU A 235 23.48 -5.57 -3.08
C GLU A 235 23.86 -4.62 -1.96
N ARG A 236 23.47 -3.35 -2.12
CA ARG A 236 23.62 -2.32 -1.08
C ARG A 236 22.31 -2.16 -0.34
N TRP A 237 22.24 -2.72 0.85
CA TRP A 237 21.04 -2.72 1.68
C TRP A 237 20.93 -1.45 2.53
N GLU A 238 19.78 -0.79 2.46
CA GLU A 238 19.42 0.37 3.29
C GLU A 238 18.07 0.15 3.96
N VAL A 239 18.07 0.03 5.29
CA VAL A 239 16.82 -0.06 6.06
C VAL A 239 16.31 1.35 6.33
N LEU A 240 15.12 1.68 5.82
CA LEU A 240 14.48 2.96 6.06
C LEU A 240 14.04 3.10 7.53
N PRO A 241 14.00 4.33 8.07
CA PRO A 241 13.52 4.58 9.42
C PRO A 241 12.11 4.04 9.66
N HIS A 242 11.98 3.20 10.69
CA HIS A 242 10.72 2.63 11.15
C HIS A 242 10.70 2.58 12.69
N ASP A 243 9.50 2.52 13.27
CA ASP A 243 9.33 2.31 14.71
C ASP A 243 9.19 0.80 14.98
N PRO A 244 10.19 0.15 15.59
CA PRO A 244 10.17 -1.27 15.85
C PRO A 244 9.30 -1.64 17.07
N ALA A 245 8.71 -0.68 17.78
CA ALA A 245 7.77 -0.94 18.88
C ALA A 245 6.32 -1.00 18.40
N VAL A 246 5.97 -0.27 17.34
CA VAL A 246 4.61 -0.27 16.79
C VAL A 246 4.41 -1.49 15.88
N ARG A 247 3.26 -2.16 16.04
CA ARG A 247 2.91 -3.40 15.33
C ARG A 247 1.60 -3.24 14.56
N GLY A 248 1.39 -4.12 13.59
CA GLY A 248 0.09 -4.31 12.95
C GLY A 248 -0.49 -3.06 12.30
N ALA A 249 -1.82 -2.95 12.28
CA ALA A 249 -2.53 -1.85 11.62
C ALA A 249 -2.12 -0.46 12.15
N LEU A 250 -1.73 -0.33 13.43
CA LEU A 250 -1.31 0.96 13.98
C LEU A 250 -0.02 1.49 13.31
N ALA A 251 0.91 0.60 12.96
CA ALA A 251 2.11 0.98 12.24
C ALA A 251 1.80 1.51 10.85
N LEU A 252 0.83 0.90 10.16
CA LEU A 252 0.36 1.34 8.84
C LEU A 252 -0.24 2.75 8.90
N ALA A 253 -0.98 3.08 9.96
CA ALA A 253 -1.49 4.42 10.18
C ALA A 253 -0.35 5.42 10.51
N GLY A 254 0.75 4.97 11.09
CA GLY A 254 1.88 5.83 11.50
C GLY A 254 2.93 6.12 10.42
N VAL A 255 2.82 5.50 9.23
CA VAL A 255 3.76 5.72 8.10
C VAL A 255 3.73 7.18 7.62
#